data_AF-A0A9E4XVH4-F1
#
_entry.id   AF-A0A9E4XVH4-F1
#
_cell.length_a   1.000
_cell.length_b   1.000
_cell.length_c   1.000
_cell.angle_alpha   90.00
_cell.angle_beta   90.00
_cell.angle_gamma   90.00
#
_symmetry.space_group_name_H-M   'P 1'
#
loop_
_entity.id
_entity.type
_entity.pdbx_description
1 polymer ?
#
loop_
_entity_poly.entity_id
_entity_poly.type
_entity_poly.pdbx_seq_one_letter_code
_entity_poly.pdbx_strand_id
1 'polypeptide(L)' 'MVELNFRGGETIYSQIVDQIQKRIDAGELKPGDQLPTVRELADELEVNFNTVARAYRK' A
#
# COMPACT_ATOMS: atom_id res chain seq x y z
N MET A 1 2.59 -7.66 -5.56
CA MET A 1 1.36 -6.90 -5.87
C MET A 1 0.62 -6.70 -4.56
N VAL A 2 0.03 -5.53 -4.31
CA VAL A 2 -0.72 -5.29 -3.07
C VAL A 2 -2.13 -5.86 -3.25
N GLU A 3 -2.60 -6.70 -2.33
CA GLU A 3 -3.92 -7.33 -2.41
C GLU A 3 -4.83 -6.84 -1.27
N LEU A 4 -6.03 -6.37 -1.59
CA LEU A 4 -6.95 -5.82 -0.59
C LEU A 4 -8.07 -6.79 -0.24
N ASN A 5 -8.33 -6.93 1.06
CA ASN A 5 -9.50 -7.62 1.58
C ASN A 5 -10.52 -6.60 2.09
N PHE A 6 -11.54 -6.35 1.27
CA PHE A 6 -12.65 -5.44 1.59
C PHE A 6 -13.71 -6.04 2.54
N ARG A 7 -13.63 -7.35 2.82
CA ARG A 7 -14.56 -8.05 3.72
C ARG A 7 -14.01 -8.23 5.13
N GLY A 8 -12.77 -7.81 5.38
CA GLY A 8 -12.12 -7.86 6.69
C GLY A 8 -12.48 -6.69 7.59
N GLY A 9 -12.12 -6.78 8.87
CA GLY A 9 -12.25 -5.69 9.84
C GLY A 9 -11.13 -4.64 9.77
N GLU A 10 -10.08 -4.90 8.99
CA GLU A 10 -8.93 -4.01 8.84
C GLU A 10 -9.22 -2.91 7.82
N THR A 11 -8.74 -1.71 8.11
CA THR A 11 -8.86 -0.59 7.17
C THR A 11 -7.98 -0.80 5.94
N ILE A 12 -8.42 -0.33 4.77
CA ILE A 12 -7.63 -0.44 3.54
C ILE A 12 -6.24 0.20 3.67
N TYR A 13 -6.12 1.35 4.34
CA TYR A 13 -4.82 1.99 4.51
C TYR A 13 -3.87 1.13 5.37
N SER A 14 -4.37 0.43 6.40
CA SER A 14 -3.51 -0.44 7.23
C SER A 14 -3.03 -1.65 6.42
N GLN A 15 -3.92 -2.24 5.61
CA GLN A 15 -3.55 -3.34 4.73
C GLN A 15 -2.44 -2.95 3.72
N ILE A 16 -2.48 -1.72 3.20
CA ILE A 16 -1.44 -1.18 2.30
C ILE A 16 -0.11 -1.04 3.05
N VAL A 17 -0.12 -0.42 4.24
CA VAL A 17 1.08 -0.23 5.06
C VAL A 17 1.72 -1.57 5.41
N ASP A 18 0.92 -2.53 5.88
CA ASP A 18 1.42 -3.82 6.35
C ASP A 18 2.05 -4.63 5.22
N GLN A 19 1.49 -4.56 4.01
CA GLN A 19 2.06 -5.24 2.85
C GLN A 19 3.33 -4.59 2.32
N ILE A 20 3.41 -3.25 2.33
CA ILE A 20 4.66 -2.56 1.99
C ILE A 20 5.75 -2.96 3.00
N GLN A 21 5.43 -2.95 4.30
CA GLN A 21 6.38 -3.35 5.35
C GLN A 21 6.86 -4.80 5.16
N LYS A 22 5.94 -5.75 4.92
CA LYS A 22 6.30 -7.15 4.64
C LYS A 22 7.27 -7.31 3.47
N ARG A 23 7.11 -6.50 2.42
CA ARG A 23 8.00 -6.52 1.24
C ARG A 23 9.38 -5.93 1.54
N ILE A 24 9.46 -4.94 2.42
CA ILE A 24 10.74 -4.43 2.94
C ILE A 24 11.42 -5.52 3.77
N ASP A 25 10.68 -6.14 4.69
CA ASP A 25 11.21 -7.18 5.58
C ASP A 25 11.67 -8.43 4.79
N ALA A 26 10.98 -8.76 3.69
CA ALA A 26 11.35 -9.81 2.75
C ALA A 26 12.53 -9.44 1.83
N GLY A 27 12.98 -8.18 1.85
CA GLY A 27 14.05 -7.67 0.98
C GLY A 27 13.66 -7.46 -0.48
N GLU A 28 12.36 -7.52 -0.79
CA GLU A 28 11.81 -7.23 -2.13
C GLU A 28 11.81 -5.73 -2.42
N LEU A 29 11.65 -4.90 -1.39
CA LEU A 29 11.77 -3.45 -1.45
C LEU A 29 13.01 -3.02 -0.68
N LYS A 30 13.90 -2.31 -1.35
CA LYS A 30 15.17 -1.82 -0.79
C LYS A 30 15.12 -0.31 -0.60
N PRO A 31 15.94 0.24 0.31
CA PRO A 31 16.13 1.68 0.40
C PRO A 31 16.55 2.26 -0.96
N GLY A 32 15.80 3.25 -1.44
CA GLY A 32 16.00 3.87 -2.75
C GLY A 32 15.11 3.32 -3.87
N ASP A 33 14.42 2.19 -3.65
CA ASP A 33 13.42 1.71 -4.59
C ASP A 33 12.23 2.67 -4.64
N GLN A 34 11.78 2.96 -5.86
CA GLN A 34 10.62 3.81 -6.06
C GLN A 34 9.34 3.01 -5.86
N LEU A 35 8.53 3.44 -4.90
CA LEU A 35 7.14 2.99 -4.79
C LEU A 35 6.29 3.62 -5.91
N PRO A 36 5.18 2.96 -6.31
CA PRO A 36 4.21 3.59 -7.19
C PRO A 36 3.76 4.93 -6.62
N THR A 37 3.35 5.85 -7.48
CA THR A 37 2.73 7.09 -7.01
C THR A 37 1.40 6.80 -6.32
N VAL A 38 0.94 7.76 -5.52
CA VAL A 38 -0.38 7.69 -4.87
C VAL A 38 -1.50 7.45 -5.89
N ARG A 39 -1.41 8.02 -7.09
CA ARG A 39 -2.41 7.85 -8.15
C ARG A 39 -2.31 6.47 -8.79
N GLU A 40 -1.11 6.04 -9.18
CA GLU A 40 -0.91 4.72 -9.79
C GLU A 40 -1.38 3.59 -8.86
N LEU A 41 -1.03 3.65 -7.57
CA LEU A 41 -1.46 2.62 -6.63
C LEU A 41 -2.97 2.70 -6.33
N ALA A 42 -3.55 3.89 -6.32
CA ALA A 42 -4.99 4.05 -6.14
C ALA A 42 -5.77 3.47 -7.33
N ASP A 43 -5.27 3.67 -8.54
CA ASP A 43 -5.85 3.14 -9.77
C ASP A 43 -5.67 1.61 -9.84
N GLU A 44 -4.50 1.07 -9.47
CA GLU A 44 -4.24 -0.38 -9.41
C GLU A 44 -5.14 -1.08 -8.40
N LEU A 45 -5.39 -0.45 -7.25
CA LEU A 45 -6.17 -1.04 -6.16
C LEU A 45 -7.67 -0.69 -6.23
N GLU A 46 -8.09 0.14 -7.18
CA GLU A 46 -9.45 0.68 -7.30
C GLU A 46 -9.97 1.34 -6.00
N VAL A 47 -9.12 2.12 -5.32
CA VAL A 47 -9.45 2.79 -4.05
C VAL A 47 -9.28 4.30 -4.12
N ASN A 48 -9.87 5.01 -3.16
CA ASN A 48 -9.68 6.46 -3.06
C ASN A 48 -8.21 6.82 -2.84
N PHE A 49 -7.67 7.72 -3.66
CA PHE A 49 -6.27 8.19 -3.56
C PHE A 49 -5.92 8.76 -2.17
N ASN A 50 -6.89 9.32 -1.43
CA ASN A 50 -6.64 9.79 -0.06
C ASN A 50 -6.32 8.64 0.89
N THR A 51 -6.85 7.44 0.65
CA THR A 51 -6.55 6.23 1.42
C THR A 51 -5.08 5.82 1.22
N VAL A 52 -4.61 5.84 -0.03
CA VAL A 52 -3.21 5.57 -0.37
C VAL A 52 -2.28 6.67 0.18
N ALA A 53 -2.66 7.94 0.01
CA ALA A 53 -1.91 9.06 0.57
C ALA A 53 -1.78 8.97 2.09
N ARG A 54 -2.82 8.50 2.78
CA ARG A 54 -2.79 8.24 4.22
C ARG A 54 -1.83 7.09 4.57
N ALA A 55 -1.79 6.03 3.77
CA ALA A 55 -0.84 4.94 3.96
C ALA A 55 0.61 5.42 3.82
N TYR A 56 0.92 6.26 2.83
CA TYR A 56 2.29 6.75 2.57
C TYR A 56 2.77 7.82 3.55
N ARG A 57 1.87 8.47 4.29
CA ARG A 57 2.22 9.49 5.29
C ARG A 57 2.56 8.91 6.67
N LYS A 58 2.34 7.62 6.85
CA LYS A 58 2.49 6.91 8.13
C LYS A 58 3.89 6.32 8.23
#